data_AF-A0A2D4SLU5-F1
#
_entry.id   AF-A0A2D4SLU5-F1
#
_cell.length_a   1.000
_cell.length_b   1.000
_cell.length_c   1.000
_cell.angle_alpha   90.00
_cell.angle_beta   90.00
_cell.angle_gamma   90.00
#
_symmetry.space_group_name_H-M   'P 1'
#
loop_
_entity.id
_entity.type
_entity.pdbx_description
1 polymer ?
#
loop_
_entity_poly.entity_id
_entity_poly.type
_entity_poly.pdbx_seq_one_letter_code
_entity_poly.pdbx_strand_id
1 'polypeptide(L)'
;MYPLHVVFSIGHKITGIGMYFNQSKMVRVLHSYPHEGIQKMELDWIDHLKRISEVFAKAVLELNQILDNMGKETAETPPQTPEEYLVWANGNHQWFMNHLPNKTIARAIYLYGFAVGEMMSTLTTCSCALDISIQQDISMSEQLVHNQKIIIALLERWEILARRLGEIEPLSFLRRHFLSIASPIEAIVIDGFEHLSKEEQIEKKKKIRQKIDQLGILEEECRALLLAIDEQSTSTSESSAED
;
A
#
# COMPACT_ATOMS: atom_id res chain seq x y z
N MET A 1 -21.84 -8.54 -10.36
CA MET A 1 -21.23 -7.51 -9.47
C MET A 1 -19.96 -8.13 -8.89
N TYR A 2 -18.83 -7.44 -8.86
CA TYR A 2 -17.59 -8.00 -8.32
C TYR A 2 -17.64 -8.05 -6.78
N PRO A 3 -17.17 -9.13 -6.13
CA PRO A 3 -17.11 -9.19 -4.67
C PRO A 3 -16.28 -8.05 -4.10
N LEU A 4 -16.77 -7.40 -3.04
CA LEU A 4 -16.14 -6.23 -2.43
C LEU A 4 -14.75 -6.56 -1.87
N HIS A 5 -14.58 -7.73 -1.26
CA HIS A 5 -13.27 -8.13 -0.73
C HIS A 5 -12.23 -8.30 -1.84
N VAL A 6 -12.64 -8.79 -3.02
CA VAL A 6 -11.76 -8.96 -4.17
C VAL A 6 -11.29 -7.59 -4.69
N VAL A 7 -12.21 -6.65 -4.91
CA VAL A 7 -11.82 -5.31 -5.41
C VAL A 7 -10.96 -4.54 -4.41
N PHE A 8 -11.18 -4.70 -3.10
CA PHE A 8 -10.30 -4.17 -2.06
C PHE A 8 -8.88 -4.75 -2.16
N SER A 9 -8.77 -6.08 -2.20
CA SER A 9 -7.48 -6.77 -2.26
C SER A 9 -6.69 -6.43 -3.52
N ILE A 10 -7.36 -6.26 -4.66
CA ILE A 10 -6.69 -5.80 -5.88
C ILE A 10 -6.12 -4.40 -5.70
N GLY A 11 -6.94 -3.45 -5.23
CA GLY A 11 -6.49 -2.08 -4.98
C GLY A 11 -5.24 -2.07 -4.10
N HIS A 12 -5.30 -2.78 -2.97
CA HIS A 12 -4.18 -2.92 -2.05
C HIS A 12 -2.94 -3.55 -2.69
N LYS A 13 -3.08 -4.65 -3.42
CA LYS A 13 -1.94 -5.36 -4.02
C LYS A 13 -1.21 -4.54 -5.07
N ILE A 14 -1.93 -3.82 -5.94
CA ILE A 14 -1.33 -3.01 -7.00
C ILE A 14 -0.28 -2.06 -6.42
N THR A 15 -0.61 -1.35 -5.34
CA THR A 15 0.30 -0.37 -4.71
C THR A 15 1.22 -0.98 -3.66
N GLY A 16 0.76 -2.02 -2.96
CA GLY A 16 1.54 -2.75 -1.97
C GLY A 16 2.76 -3.47 -2.57
N ILE A 17 2.64 -4.00 -3.79
CA ILE A 17 3.78 -4.55 -4.56
C ILE A 17 4.88 -3.49 -4.74
N GLY A 18 4.53 -2.22 -4.80
CA GLY A 18 5.47 -1.11 -4.87
C GLY A 18 6.47 -1.03 -3.73
N MET A 19 6.17 -1.61 -2.56
CA MET A 19 7.14 -1.71 -1.45
C MET A 19 8.44 -2.37 -1.89
N TYR A 20 8.35 -3.50 -2.59
CA TYR A 20 9.51 -4.24 -3.08
C TYR A 20 10.35 -3.41 -4.05
N PHE A 21 9.69 -2.77 -5.02
CA PHE A 21 10.36 -1.97 -6.03
C PHE A 21 10.94 -0.68 -5.48
N ASN A 22 10.27 -0.05 -4.51
CA ASN A 22 10.79 1.11 -3.80
C ASN A 22 12.05 0.74 -3.00
N GLN A 23 12.01 -0.35 -2.23
CA GLN A 23 13.19 -0.84 -1.53
C GLN A 23 14.33 -1.21 -2.50
N SER A 24 14.00 -1.80 -3.66
CA SER A 24 14.98 -2.10 -4.71
C SER A 24 15.64 -0.83 -5.28
N LYS A 25 14.89 0.26 -5.46
CA LYS A 25 15.47 1.57 -5.84
C LYS A 25 16.41 2.10 -4.76
N MET A 26 16.05 1.95 -3.49
CA MET A 26 16.91 2.38 -2.38
C MET A 26 18.22 1.58 -2.31
N VAL A 27 18.20 0.28 -2.64
CA VAL A 27 19.44 -0.51 -2.81
C VAL A 27 20.32 0.04 -3.93
N ARG A 28 19.74 0.43 -5.07
CA ARG A 28 20.50 1.08 -6.16
C ARG A 28 21.13 2.40 -5.71
N VAL A 29 20.46 3.16 -4.84
CA VAL A 29 21.03 4.37 -4.23
C VAL A 29 22.24 4.00 -3.37
N LEU A 30 22.13 3.00 -2.49
CA LEU A 30 23.26 2.53 -1.66
C LEU A 30 24.46 2.07 -2.49
N HIS A 31 24.23 1.35 -3.59
CA HIS A 31 25.26 0.88 -4.51
C HIS A 31 26.13 2.02 -5.08
N SER A 32 25.58 3.22 -5.21
CA SER A 32 26.30 4.38 -5.73
C SER A 32 27.32 4.97 -4.73
N TYR A 33 27.36 4.48 -3.49
CA TYR A 33 28.29 4.95 -2.46
C TYR A 33 29.44 3.96 -2.21
N PRO A 34 30.71 4.36 -2.39
CA PRO A 34 31.86 3.45 -2.33
C PRO A 34 32.34 3.06 -0.91
N HIS A 35 31.58 3.36 0.15
CA HIS A 35 32.01 3.13 1.54
C HIS A 35 31.73 1.69 1.99
N GLU A 36 32.68 1.03 2.65
CA GLU A 36 32.56 -0.38 3.09
C GLU A 36 31.33 -0.63 3.99
N GLY A 37 31.04 0.30 4.91
CA GLY A 37 29.84 0.23 5.75
C GLY A 37 28.53 0.30 4.97
N ILE A 38 28.52 1.01 3.83
CA ILE A 38 27.36 1.11 2.94
C ILE A 38 27.22 -0.15 2.09
N GLN A 39 28.33 -0.70 1.60
CA GLN A 39 28.33 -1.96 0.85
C GLN A 39 27.79 -3.12 1.68
N LYS A 40 28.13 -3.18 2.98
CA LYS A 40 27.55 -4.17 3.89
C LYS A 40 26.03 -3.99 4.02
N MET A 41 25.57 -2.76 4.22
CA MET A 41 24.15 -2.44 4.31
C MET A 41 23.39 -2.78 3.02
N GLU A 42 24.00 -2.51 1.85
CA GLU A 42 23.47 -2.89 0.54
C GLU A 42 23.27 -4.40 0.44
N LEU A 43 24.28 -5.20 0.81
CA LEU A 43 24.20 -6.66 0.79
C LEU A 43 23.11 -7.20 1.73
N ASP A 44 23.02 -6.65 2.94
CA ASP A 44 21.97 -7.02 3.91
C ASP A 44 20.56 -6.74 3.35
N TRP A 45 20.39 -5.64 2.61
CA TRP A 45 19.13 -5.28 1.96
C TRP A 45 18.85 -6.15 0.74
N ILE A 46 19.86 -6.49 -0.07
CA ILE A 46 19.72 -7.45 -1.17
C ILE A 46 19.22 -8.80 -0.64
N ASP A 47 19.79 -9.28 0.46
CA ASP A 47 19.37 -10.54 1.07
C ASP A 47 17.99 -10.46 1.73
N HIS A 48 17.61 -9.29 2.26
CA HIS A 48 16.22 -9.03 2.64
C HIS A 48 15.27 -9.11 1.44
N LEU A 49 15.58 -8.42 0.34
CA LEU A 49 14.78 -8.41 -0.89
C LEU A 49 14.62 -9.82 -1.47
N LYS A 50 15.68 -10.63 -1.50
CA LYS A 50 15.59 -12.03 -1.93
C LYS A 50 14.60 -12.82 -1.07
N ARG A 51 14.64 -12.68 0.26
CA ARG A 51 13.73 -13.39 1.17
C ARG A 51 12.27 -13.00 0.99
N ILE A 52 11.99 -11.74 0.71
CA ILE A 52 10.61 -11.26 0.52
C ILE A 52 10.13 -11.39 -0.93
N SER A 53 11.03 -11.63 -1.90
CA SER A 53 10.71 -11.68 -3.33
C SER A 53 9.64 -12.71 -3.68
N GLU A 54 9.62 -13.87 -3.01
CA GLU A 54 8.61 -14.91 -3.21
C GLU A 54 7.20 -14.43 -2.82
N VAL A 55 7.09 -13.63 -1.75
CA VAL A 55 5.82 -13.03 -1.31
C VAL A 55 5.29 -12.06 -2.36
N PHE A 56 6.16 -11.24 -2.93
CA PHE A 56 5.77 -10.30 -3.99
C PHE A 56 5.44 -10.99 -5.31
N ALA A 57 6.22 -11.99 -5.70
CA ALA A 57 5.93 -12.80 -6.88
C ALA A 57 4.55 -13.47 -6.77
N LYS A 58 4.24 -14.06 -5.60
CA LYS A 58 2.93 -14.63 -5.32
C LYS A 58 1.82 -13.58 -5.39
N ALA A 59 2.02 -12.38 -4.82
CA ALA A 59 1.04 -11.30 -4.88
C ALA A 59 0.76 -10.84 -6.32
N VAL A 60 1.78 -10.77 -7.18
CA VAL A 60 1.64 -10.44 -8.61
C VAL A 60 0.87 -11.54 -9.34
N LEU A 61 1.20 -12.81 -9.11
CA LEU A 61 0.51 -13.95 -9.72
C LEU A 61 -0.98 -13.98 -9.34
N GLU A 62 -1.28 -13.82 -8.05
CA GLU A 62 -2.66 -13.77 -7.56
C GLU A 62 -3.43 -12.59 -8.16
N LEU A 63 -2.81 -11.42 -8.28
CA LEU A 63 -3.44 -10.28 -8.92
C LEU A 63 -3.72 -10.55 -10.40
N ASN A 64 -2.75 -11.08 -11.15
CA ASN A 64 -2.92 -11.39 -12.56
C ASN A 64 -4.05 -12.41 -12.77
N GLN A 65 -4.12 -13.45 -11.93
CA GLN A 65 -5.20 -14.44 -12.00
C GLN A 65 -6.58 -13.80 -11.73
N ILE A 66 -6.66 -12.86 -10.79
CA ILE A 66 -7.92 -12.12 -10.55
C ILE A 66 -8.26 -11.23 -11.74
N LEU A 67 -7.28 -10.54 -12.32
CA LEU A 67 -7.47 -9.70 -13.51
C LEU A 67 -7.97 -10.51 -14.71
N ASP A 68 -7.40 -11.69 -14.93
CA ASP A 68 -7.85 -12.64 -15.97
C ASP A 68 -9.31 -13.03 -15.77
N ASN A 69 -9.68 -13.40 -14.55
CA ASN A 69 -11.05 -13.77 -14.19
C ASN A 69 -12.03 -12.59 -14.35
N MET A 70 -11.55 -11.35 -14.24
CA MET A 70 -12.32 -10.14 -14.49
C MET A 70 -12.36 -9.73 -15.97
N GLY A 71 -11.77 -10.52 -16.88
CA GLY A 71 -11.78 -10.29 -18.32
C GLY A 71 -10.78 -9.25 -18.80
N LYS A 72 -9.78 -8.87 -17.99
CA LYS A 72 -8.61 -8.14 -18.50
C LYS A 72 -7.77 -9.14 -19.28
N GLU A 73 -7.67 -8.99 -20.60
CA GLU A 73 -6.66 -9.71 -21.37
C GLU A 73 -5.28 -9.33 -20.83
N THR A 74 -4.64 -10.21 -20.04
CA THR A 74 -3.33 -9.95 -19.43
C THR A 74 -2.22 -10.15 -20.46
N ALA A 75 -2.14 -9.24 -21.42
CA ALA A 75 -0.96 -9.12 -22.27
C ALA A 75 0.25 -8.53 -21.52
N GLU A 76 0.05 -8.00 -20.30
CA GLU A 76 1.10 -7.35 -19.51
C GLU A 76 1.91 -8.38 -18.72
N THR A 77 3.16 -8.56 -19.11
CA THR A 77 4.15 -9.28 -18.31
C THR A 77 4.28 -8.66 -16.92
N PRO A 78 4.37 -9.48 -15.84
CA PRO A 78 4.77 -9.02 -14.52
C PRO A 78 5.96 -8.05 -14.57
N PRO A 79 5.95 -6.95 -13.79
CA PRO A 79 7.08 -6.02 -13.76
C PRO A 79 8.31 -6.71 -13.19
N GLN A 80 9.46 -6.53 -13.83
CA GLN A 80 10.76 -7.04 -13.39
C GLN A 80 11.65 -5.94 -12.84
N THR A 81 11.39 -4.69 -13.24
CA THR A 81 12.15 -3.51 -12.79
C THR A 81 11.26 -2.50 -12.05
N PRO A 82 11.84 -1.65 -11.20
CA PRO A 82 11.09 -0.56 -10.56
C PRO A 82 10.48 0.44 -11.54
N GLU A 83 11.08 0.62 -12.72
CA GLU A 83 10.58 1.47 -13.79
C GLU A 83 9.35 0.83 -14.46
N GLU A 84 9.42 -0.46 -14.77
CA GLU A 84 8.29 -1.24 -15.29
C GLU A 84 7.12 -1.29 -14.31
N TYR A 85 7.40 -1.43 -13.01
CA TYR A 85 6.37 -1.43 -11.98
C TYR A 85 5.48 -0.18 -12.05
N LEU A 86 6.07 1.01 -12.25
CA LEU A 86 5.27 2.25 -12.34
C LEU A 86 4.34 2.24 -13.55
N VAL A 87 4.83 1.76 -14.70
CA VAL A 87 4.02 1.64 -15.92
C VAL A 87 2.90 0.62 -15.70
N TRP A 88 3.24 -0.56 -15.18
CA TRP A 88 2.30 -1.65 -14.91
C TRP A 88 1.24 -1.26 -13.86
N ALA A 89 1.62 -0.63 -12.75
CA ALA A 89 0.70 -0.23 -11.69
C ALA A 89 -0.29 0.83 -12.19
N ASN A 90 0.21 1.82 -12.96
CA ASN A 90 -0.64 2.83 -13.59
C ASN A 90 -1.58 2.22 -14.63
N GLY A 91 -1.09 1.32 -15.48
CA GLY A 91 -1.91 0.61 -16.48
C GLY A 91 -3.06 -0.15 -15.83
N ASN A 92 -2.77 -0.94 -14.79
CA ASN A 92 -3.79 -1.65 -14.02
C ASN A 92 -4.76 -0.69 -13.31
N HIS A 93 -4.26 0.39 -12.69
CA HIS A 93 -5.12 1.39 -12.06
C HIS A 93 -6.10 2.04 -13.05
N GLN A 94 -5.60 2.48 -14.22
CA GLN A 94 -6.45 3.07 -15.25
C GLN A 94 -7.46 2.06 -15.79
N TRP A 95 -7.07 0.81 -15.96
CA TRP A 95 -8.00 -0.25 -16.33
C TRP A 95 -9.15 -0.35 -15.33
N PHE A 96 -8.90 -0.43 -14.02
CA PHE A 96 -9.96 -0.46 -13.00
C PHE A 96 -10.83 0.79 -13.00
N MET A 97 -10.23 1.96 -13.18
CA MET A 97 -10.96 3.23 -13.23
C MET A 97 -11.89 3.35 -14.45
N ASN A 98 -11.60 2.60 -15.52
CA ASN A 98 -12.45 2.51 -16.71
C ASN A 98 -13.49 1.37 -16.62
N HIS A 99 -13.15 0.27 -15.94
CA HIS A 99 -14.01 -0.93 -15.85
C HIS A 99 -14.99 -0.89 -14.67
N LEU A 100 -14.64 -0.21 -13.57
CA LEU A 100 -15.55 0.02 -12.45
C LEU A 100 -16.33 1.32 -12.68
N PRO A 101 -17.66 1.27 -12.79
CA PRO A 101 -18.45 2.45 -13.10
C PRO A 101 -18.23 3.56 -12.06
N ASN A 102 -18.25 4.80 -12.54
CA ASN A 102 -18.15 5.98 -11.68
C ASN A 102 -19.23 5.95 -10.59
N LYS A 103 -18.87 6.38 -9.37
CA LYS A 103 -19.77 6.47 -8.20
C LYS A 103 -20.34 5.13 -7.70
N THR A 104 -19.70 3.99 -8.04
CA THR A 104 -20.07 2.69 -7.46
C THR A 104 -19.34 2.41 -6.15
N ILE A 105 -19.96 1.62 -5.26
CA ILE A 105 -19.35 1.13 -4.03
C ILE A 105 -18.07 0.34 -4.35
N ALA A 106 -18.12 -0.55 -5.34
CA ALA A 106 -16.96 -1.34 -5.75
C ALA A 106 -15.75 -0.46 -6.12
N ARG A 107 -15.96 0.64 -6.85
CA ARG A 107 -14.90 1.61 -7.16
C ARG A 107 -14.35 2.31 -5.91
N ALA A 108 -15.22 2.71 -4.99
CA ALA A 108 -14.80 3.34 -3.75
C ALA A 108 -14.00 2.36 -2.86
N ILE A 109 -14.41 1.10 -2.79
CA ILE A 109 -13.71 0.03 -2.07
C ILE A 109 -12.34 -0.27 -2.71
N TYR A 110 -12.28 -0.36 -4.04
CA TYR A 110 -11.02 -0.47 -4.78
C TYR A 110 -10.06 0.68 -4.44
N LEU A 111 -10.54 1.92 -4.50
CA LEU A 111 -9.73 3.10 -4.19
C LEU A 111 -9.30 3.14 -2.71
N TYR A 112 -10.14 2.64 -1.79
CA TYR A 112 -9.77 2.53 -0.39
C TYR A 112 -8.63 1.53 -0.21
N GLY A 113 -8.73 0.33 -0.79
CA GLY A 113 -7.64 -0.66 -0.78
C GLY A 113 -6.36 -0.09 -1.40
N PHE A 114 -6.49 0.62 -2.54
CA PHE A 114 -5.38 1.29 -3.21
C PHE A 114 -4.66 2.29 -2.30
N ALA A 115 -5.41 3.11 -1.56
CA ALA A 115 -4.85 4.06 -0.60
C ALA A 115 -4.14 3.37 0.58
N VAL A 116 -4.66 2.25 1.08
CA VAL A 116 -4.00 1.46 2.14
C VAL A 116 -2.63 0.95 1.65
N GLY A 117 -2.58 0.36 0.44
CA GLY A 117 -1.32 -0.14 -0.12
C GLY A 117 -0.32 0.97 -0.45
N GLU A 118 -0.79 2.12 -0.94
CA GLU A 118 0.07 3.29 -1.25
C GLU A 118 0.65 3.88 0.04
N MET A 119 -0.16 3.94 1.12
CA MET A 119 0.30 4.37 2.44
C MET A 119 1.37 3.43 2.99
N MET A 120 1.13 2.11 2.95
CA MET A 120 2.08 1.10 3.42
C MET A 120 3.40 1.17 2.66
N SER A 121 3.32 1.33 1.33
CA SER A 121 4.48 1.49 0.44
C SER A 121 5.27 2.77 0.75
N THR A 122 4.59 3.90 0.93
CA THR A 122 5.25 5.18 1.19
C THR A 122 5.90 5.22 2.58
N LEU A 123 5.22 4.69 3.60
CA LEU A 123 5.78 4.57 4.96
C LEU A 123 6.99 3.65 5.00
N THR A 124 6.97 2.56 4.24
CA THR A 124 8.12 1.66 4.10
C THR A 124 9.32 2.40 3.52
N THR A 125 9.13 3.19 2.46
CA THR A 125 10.19 4.04 1.89
C THR A 125 10.71 5.07 2.90
N CYS A 126 9.83 5.69 3.72
CA CYS A 126 10.26 6.57 4.82
C CYS A 126 11.13 5.82 5.84
N SER A 127 10.71 4.63 6.28
CA SER A 127 11.50 3.83 7.23
C SER A 127 12.87 3.48 6.65
N CYS A 128 12.92 3.11 5.37
CA CYS A 128 14.16 2.83 4.65
C CYS A 128 15.08 4.05 4.55
N ALA A 129 14.54 5.21 4.18
CA ALA A 129 15.30 6.45 4.09
C ALA A 129 15.88 6.87 5.46
N LEU A 130 15.09 6.75 6.53
CA LEU A 130 15.57 6.98 7.90
C LEU A 130 16.66 5.98 8.30
N ASP A 131 16.54 4.71 7.92
CA ASP A 131 17.57 3.70 8.17
C ASP A 131 18.93 4.10 7.57
N ILE A 132 18.91 4.58 6.33
CA ILE A 132 20.11 5.04 5.63
C ILE A 132 20.72 6.26 6.33
N SER A 133 19.90 7.27 6.66
CA SER A 133 20.37 8.47 7.36
C SER A 133 20.95 8.18 8.74
N ILE A 134 20.32 7.29 9.53
CA ILE A 134 20.79 6.93 10.88
C ILE A 134 22.13 6.18 10.84
N GLN A 135 22.30 5.26 9.89
CA GLN A 135 23.41 4.31 9.87
C GLN A 135 24.65 4.85 9.14
N GLN A 136 24.47 5.66 8.10
CA GLN A 136 25.54 6.01 7.17
C GLN A 136 25.79 7.52 7.06
N ASP A 137 25.07 8.34 7.83
CA ASP A 137 25.13 9.80 7.77
C ASP A 137 24.89 10.36 6.36
N ILE A 138 24.17 9.60 5.53
CA ILE A 138 23.75 9.99 4.19
C ILE A 138 22.44 10.75 4.32
N SER A 139 22.44 12.01 3.85
CA SER A 139 21.22 12.82 3.82
C SER A 139 20.20 12.23 2.85
N MET A 140 19.02 11.86 3.38
CA MET A 140 17.85 11.44 2.60
C MET A 140 16.71 12.47 2.67
N SER A 141 17.03 13.73 3.00
CA SER A 141 16.05 14.78 3.28
C SER A 141 15.09 15.01 2.12
N GLU A 142 15.56 15.02 0.87
CA GLU A 142 14.70 15.20 -0.31
C GLU A 142 13.67 14.08 -0.44
N GLN A 143 14.10 12.83 -0.28
CA GLN A 143 13.22 11.66 -0.33
C GLN A 143 12.19 11.68 0.80
N LEU A 144 12.61 12.04 2.02
CA LEU A 144 11.74 12.13 3.19
C LEU A 144 10.69 13.24 3.04
N VAL A 145 11.08 14.42 2.57
CA VAL A 145 10.17 15.54 2.29
C VAL A 145 9.20 15.19 1.16
N HIS A 146 9.69 14.51 0.12
CA HIS A 146 8.82 14.03 -0.96
C HIS A 146 7.78 13.03 -0.45
N ASN A 147 8.19 12.03 0.32
CA ASN A 147 7.28 11.04 0.89
C ASN A 147 6.28 11.68 1.88
N GLN A 148 6.71 12.66 2.67
CA GLN A 148 5.82 13.42 3.56
C GLN A 148 4.68 14.08 2.78
N LYS A 149 4.99 14.75 1.66
CA LYS A 149 3.98 15.36 0.78
C LYS A 149 3.00 14.33 0.22
N ILE A 150 3.51 13.18 -0.20
CA ILE A 150 2.67 12.07 -0.68
C ILE A 150 1.75 11.56 0.44
N ILE A 151 2.27 11.34 1.65
CA ILE A 151 1.47 10.85 2.79
C ILE A 151 0.34 11.83 3.14
N ILE A 152 0.62 13.13 3.19
CA ILE A 152 -0.40 14.15 3.49
C ILE A 152 -1.51 14.11 2.43
N ALA A 153 -1.15 14.15 1.15
CA ALA A 153 -2.12 14.07 0.06
C ALA A 153 -2.91 12.74 0.05
N LEU A 154 -2.27 11.65 0.50
CA LEU A 154 -2.94 10.35 0.66
C LEU A 154 -3.96 10.34 1.79
N LEU A 155 -3.62 10.91 2.95
CA LEU A 155 -4.53 11.00 4.10
C LEU A 155 -5.80 11.76 3.72
N GLU A 156 -5.68 12.87 2.99
CA GLU A 156 -6.83 13.64 2.49
C GLU A 156 -7.72 12.82 1.55
N ARG A 157 -7.13 12.13 0.57
CA ARG A 157 -7.88 11.28 -0.37
C ARG A 157 -8.56 10.11 0.35
N TRP A 158 -7.86 9.50 1.30
CA TRP A 158 -8.36 8.36 2.07
C TRP A 158 -9.51 8.77 3.02
N GLU A 159 -9.43 9.96 3.64
CA GLU A 159 -10.52 10.52 4.46
C GLU A 159 -11.83 10.61 3.67
N ILE A 160 -11.77 11.14 2.45
CA ILE A 160 -12.95 11.32 1.59
C ILE A 160 -13.61 9.97 1.30
N LEU A 161 -12.81 8.94 1.00
CA LEU A 161 -13.30 7.59 0.74
C LEU A 161 -13.89 6.97 2.00
N ALA A 162 -13.17 7.04 3.11
CA ALA A 162 -13.57 6.49 4.40
C ALA A 162 -14.87 7.10 4.91
N ARG A 163 -15.05 8.41 4.77
CA ARG A 163 -16.27 9.12 5.13
C ARG A 163 -17.45 8.66 4.28
N ARG A 164 -17.31 8.64 2.95
CA ARG A 164 -18.37 8.21 2.02
C ARG A 164 -18.79 6.76 2.23
N LEU A 165 -17.82 5.86 2.35
CA LEU A 165 -18.10 4.44 2.63
C LEU A 165 -18.69 4.27 4.03
N GLY A 166 -18.27 5.11 4.97
CA GLY A 166 -18.75 5.09 6.35
C GLY A 166 -20.23 5.47 6.53
N GLU A 167 -20.83 6.14 5.55
CA GLU A 167 -22.27 6.46 5.51
C GLU A 167 -23.13 5.23 5.16
N ILE A 168 -22.51 4.15 4.66
CA ILE A 168 -23.17 2.90 4.31
C ILE A 168 -23.00 1.94 5.48
N GLU A 169 -24.09 1.56 6.14
CA GLU A 169 -24.08 0.80 7.41
C GLU A 169 -23.15 -0.44 7.40
N PRO A 170 -23.23 -1.38 6.44
CA PRO A 170 -22.35 -2.54 6.41
C PRO A 170 -20.86 -2.18 6.21
N LEU A 171 -20.56 -0.98 5.71
CA LEU A 171 -19.20 -0.49 5.43
C LEU A 171 -18.71 0.54 6.45
N SER A 172 -19.50 0.85 7.48
CA SER A 172 -19.18 1.83 8.54
C SER A 172 -17.85 1.55 9.25
N PHE A 173 -17.43 0.28 9.30
CA PHE A 173 -16.15 -0.13 9.89
C PHE A 173 -14.93 0.50 9.18
N LEU A 174 -15.00 0.75 7.87
CA LEU A 174 -13.89 1.35 7.11
C LEU A 174 -13.54 2.75 7.60
N ARG A 175 -14.55 3.52 8.06
CA ARG A 175 -14.31 4.82 8.67
C ARG A 175 -13.62 4.70 10.03
N ARG A 176 -14.04 3.73 10.85
CA ARG A 176 -13.41 3.47 12.17
C ARG A 176 -11.95 3.07 11.98
N HIS A 177 -11.68 2.17 11.02
CA HIS A 177 -10.33 1.74 10.68
C HIS A 177 -9.47 2.90 10.21
N PHE A 178 -9.97 3.74 9.30
CA PHE A 178 -9.29 4.96 8.88
C PHE A 178 -8.93 5.84 10.09
N LEU A 179 -9.88 6.17 10.95
CA LEU A 179 -9.62 7.04 12.11
C LEU A 179 -8.59 6.44 13.08
N SER A 180 -8.57 5.12 13.25
CA SER A 180 -7.62 4.44 14.15
C SER A 180 -6.16 4.51 13.66
N ILE A 181 -5.94 4.65 12.36
CA ILE A 181 -4.63 4.61 11.73
C ILE A 181 -4.17 5.99 11.23
N ALA A 182 -5.06 6.75 10.61
CA ALA A 182 -4.74 8.01 9.93
C ALA A 182 -4.23 9.09 10.88
N SER A 183 -4.91 9.38 11.99
CA SER A 183 -4.49 10.44 12.91
C SER A 183 -3.11 10.16 13.54
N PRO A 184 -2.78 8.93 13.96
CA PRO A 184 -1.41 8.61 14.37
C PRO A 184 -0.36 8.74 13.26
N ILE A 185 -0.69 8.43 12.00
CA ILE A 185 0.23 8.63 10.87
C ILE A 185 0.46 10.12 10.62
N GLU A 186 -0.62 10.89 10.60
CA GLU A 186 -0.58 12.35 10.46
C GLU A 186 0.34 12.97 11.52
N ALA A 187 0.17 12.59 12.79
CA ALA A 187 1.01 13.06 13.89
C ALA A 187 2.50 12.70 13.72
N ILE A 188 2.83 11.61 13.01
CA ILE A 188 4.23 11.26 12.73
C ILE A 188 4.83 12.19 11.68
N VAL A 189 4.05 12.52 10.65
CA VAL A 189 4.56 13.20 9.44
C VAL A 189 4.35 14.70 9.43
N ILE A 190 3.42 15.24 10.24
CA ILE A 190 3.07 16.67 10.22
C ILE A 190 4.20 17.56 10.72
N ASP A 191 4.95 17.10 11.72
CA ASP A 191 6.15 17.77 12.23
C ASP A 191 7.36 17.67 11.27
N GLY A 192 7.18 16.99 10.14
CA GLY A 192 8.19 16.84 9.10
C GLY A 192 9.35 15.91 9.45
N PHE A 193 10.24 15.75 8.49
CA PHE A 193 11.50 14.99 8.64
C PHE A 193 12.74 15.87 8.57
N GLU A 194 12.55 17.18 8.42
CA GLU A 194 13.62 18.15 8.29
C GLU A 194 14.28 18.38 9.65
N HIS A 195 15.61 18.50 9.66
CA HIS A 195 16.41 18.87 10.85
C HIS A 195 16.28 17.94 12.07
N LEU A 196 15.82 16.70 11.89
CA LEU A 196 15.74 15.72 12.98
C LEU A 196 17.13 15.32 13.48
N SER A 197 17.32 15.35 14.79
CA SER A 197 18.43 14.68 15.47
C SER A 197 18.39 13.17 15.23
N LYS A 198 19.52 12.50 15.46
CA LYS A 198 19.61 11.04 15.26
C LYS A 198 18.62 10.29 16.15
N GLU A 199 18.44 10.74 17.39
CA GLU A 199 17.47 10.18 18.34
C GLU A 199 16.03 10.34 17.84
N GLU A 200 15.68 11.51 17.30
CA GLU A 200 14.36 11.75 16.72
C GLU A 200 14.11 10.90 15.47
N GLN A 201 15.13 10.73 14.62
CA GLN A 201 15.04 9.84 13.46
C GLN A 201 14.76 8.39 13.89
N ILE A 202 15.44 7.90 14.92
CA ILE A 202 15.23 6.56 15.48
C ILE A 202 13.79 6.40 15.99
N GLU A 203 13.30 7.38 16.76
CA GLU A 203 11.95 7.32 17.33
C GLU A 203 10.87 7.40 16.24
N LYS A 204 11.01 8.29 15.26
CA LYS A 204 10.09 8.36 14.11
C LYS A 204 10.08 7.07 13.32
N LYS A 205 11.26 6.50 13.02
CA LYS A 205 11.37 5.22 12.33
C LYS A 205 10.63 4.10 13.08
N LYS A 206 10.78 4.02 14.41
CA LYS A 206 10.08 3.02 15.23
C LYS A 206 8.56 3.19 15.13
N LYS A 207 8.05 4.40 15.24
CA LYS A 207 6.61 4.70 15.07
C LYS A 207 6.12 4.34 13.67
N ILE A 208 6.89 4.66 12.62
CA ILE A 208 6.57 4.30 11.24
C ILE A 208 6.44 2.78 11.08
N ARG A 209 7.41 2.01 11.60
CA ARG A 209 7.36 0.54 11.52
C ARG A 209 6.12 -0.05 12.21
N GLN A 210 5.79 0.45 13.40
CA GLN A 210 4.54 0.06 14.09
C GLN A 210 3.29 0.35 13.24
N LYS A 211 3.28 1.44 12.47
CA LYS A 211 2.15 1.77 11.59
C LYS A 211 2.11 0.90 10.34
N ILE A 212 3.26 0.49 9.81
CA ILE A 212 3.32 -0.49 8.71
C ILE A 212 2.70 -1.82 9.18
N ASP A 213 3.07 -2.31 10.36
CA ASP A 213 2.51 -3.56 10.90
C ASP A 213 0.99 -3.44 11.13
N GLN A 214 0.51 -2.31 11.66
CA GLN A 214 -0.91 -2.05 11.84
C GLN A 214 -1.69 -1.96 10.53
N LEU A 215 -1.09 -1.42 9.47
CA LEU A 215 -1.70 -1.40 8.13
C LEU A 215 -1.84 -2.81 7.55
N GLY A 216 -0.86 -3.69 7.81
CA GLY A 216 -0.95 -5.10 7.43
C GLY A 216 -2.12 -5.82 8.13
N ILE A 217 -2.30 -5.61 9.44
CA ILE A 217 -3.44 -6.16 10.18
C ILE A 217 -4.77 -5.59 9.66
N LEU A 218 -4.82 -4.28 9.41
CA LEU A 218 -6.01 -3.61 8.87
C LEU A 218 -6.41 -4.19 7.50
N GLU A 219 -5.45 -4.52 6.64
CA GLU A 219 -5.73 -5.16 5.34
C GLU A 219 -6.48 -6.47 5.52
N GLU A 220 -5.99 -7.34 6.40
CA GLU A 220 -6.57 -8.65 6.67
C GLU A 220 -7.98 -8.52 7.26
N GLU A 221 -8.17 -7.62 8.23
CA GLU A 221 -9.46 -7.35 8.86
C GLU A 221 -10.48 -6.77 7.86
N CYS A 222 -10.07 -5.81 7.03
CA CYS A 222 -10.93 -5.25 6.00
C CYS A 222 -11.35 -6.31 5.00
N ARG A 223 -10.41 -7.16 4.55
CA ARG A 223 -10.69 -8.25 3.61
C ARG A 223 -11.70 -9.24 4.20
N ALA A 224 -11.51 -9.65 5.46
CA ALA A 224 -12.39 -10.60 6.13
C ALA A 224 -13.83 -10.04 6.31
N LEU A 225 -13.95 -8.78 6.73
CA LEU A 225 -15.27 -8.15 6.92
C LEU A 225 -16.01 -7.94 5.59
N LEU A 226 -15.30 -7.56 4.53
CA LEU A 226 -15.89 -7.43 3.20
C LEU A 226 -16.35 -8.79 2.64
N LEU A 227 -15.60 -9.87 2.91
CA LEU A 227 -15.99 -11.21 2.50
C LEU A 227 -17.29 -11.63 3.18
N ALA A 228 -17.41 -11.39 4.49
CA ALA A 228 -18.64 -11.70 5.22
C ALA A 228 -19.87 -10.93 4.68
N ILE A 229 -19.67 -9.69 4.22
CA ILE A 229 -20.74 -8.88 3.57
C ILE A 229 -21.13 -9.48 2.22
N ASP A 230 -20.17 -9.93 1.42
CA ASP A 230 -20.43 -10.59 0.14
C ASP A 230 -21.21 -11.91 0.33
N GLU A 231 -20.89 -12.69 1.36
CA GLU A 231 -21.57 -13.97 1.72
C GLU A 231 -23.01 -13.76 2.24
N GLN A 232 -23.25 -12.71 3.01
CA GLN A 232 -24.61 -12.37 3.48
C GLN A 232 -25.52 -11.92 2.32
N SER A 233 -24.96 -11.21 1.35
CA SER A 233 -25.71 -10.72 0.18
C SER A 233 -26.15 -11.86 -0.74
N THR A 234 -25.37 -12.94 -0.82
CA THR A 234 -25.67 -14.12 -1.65
C THR A 234 -26.70 -15.06 -1.01
N SER A 235 -26.61 -15.29 0.31
CA SER A 235 -27.61 -16.13 1.02
C SER A 235 -29.02 -15.52 1.04
N THR A 236 -29.13 -14.19 1.11
CA THR A 236 -30.43 -13.50 1.11
C THR A 236 -31.14 -13.57 -0.26
N SER A 237 -30.37 -13.62 -1.35
CA SER A 237 -30.90 -13.68 -2.72
C SER A 237 -31.35 -15.10 -3.13
N GLU A 238 -30.83 -16.15 -2.49
CA GLU A 238 -31.30 -17.53 -2.70
C GLU A 238 -32.63 -17.81 -1.95
N SER A 239 -32.83 -17.29 -0.73
CA SER A 239 -34.07 -17.52 0.04
C SER A 239 -35.32 -16.84 -0.54
N SER A 240 -35.13 -15.79 -1.35
CA SER A 240 -36.23 -15.03 -1.98
C SER A 240 -36.65 -15.58 -3.35
N ALA A 241 -36.02 -16.66 -3.81
CA ALA A 241 -36.39 -17.36 -5.04
C ALA A 241 -37.22 -18.64 -4.78
N GLU A 242 -37.45 -19.01 -3.51
CA GLU A 242 -38.22 -20.20 -3.11
C GLU A 242 -39.65 -19.88 -2.61
N ASP A 243 -40.08 -18.61 -2.65
CA ASP A 243 -41.46 -18.16 -2.37
C ASP A 243 -42.19 -17.71 -3.66
#